data_AF-A0A838PSX1-F1
#
_entry.id   AF-A0A838PSX1-F1
#
_cell.length_a   1.000
_cell.length_b   1.000
_cell.length_c   1.000
_cell.angle_alpha   90.00
_cell.angle_beta   90.00
_cell.angle_gamma   90.00
#
_symmetry.space_group_name_H-M   'P 1'
#
loop_
_entity.id
_entity.type
_entity.pdbx_description
1 polymer ?
#
loop_
_entity_poly.entity_id
_entity_poly.type
_entity_poly.pdbx_seq_one_letter_code
_entity_poly.pdbx_strand_id
1 'polypeptide(L)'
;MLDDEALVVLRDAREPVGEVVHQVSARVFVARLDEGAYDLLSHDPRVAFIGDQPPRDIIDGLEDQERLFVDGWLARGKQTRRIGEGLSWDAEGMTPPDLPRHPG
;
A
#
# COMPACT_ATOMS: atom_id res chain seq x y z
N MET A 1 -2.09 6.07 -15.95
CA MET A 1 -2.49 4.66 -15.91
C MET A 1 -2.81 4.41 -14.45
N LEU A 2 -4.06 4.13 -14.12
CA LEU A 2 -4.35 3.49 -12.84
C LEU A 2 -3.72 2.09 -12.96
N ASP A 3 -2.79 1.76 -12.09
CA ASP A 3 -2.27 0.41 -12.00
C ASP A 3 -3.45 -0.54 -11.74
N ASP A 4 -3.53 -1.67 -12.43
CA ASP A 4 -4.59 -2.69 -12.30
C ASP A 4 -4.58 -3.42 -10.94
N GLU A 5 -4.01 -2.78 -9.91
CA GLU A 5 -3.80 -3.29 -8.58
C GLU A 5 -4.93 -2.80 -7.65
N ALA A 6 -5.57 -3.75 -6.96
CA ALA A 6 -6.60 -3.45 -5.98
C ALA A 6 -6.19 -3.98 -4.62
N LEU A 7 -6.47 -3.19 -3.56
CA LEU A 7 -6.46 -3.70 -2.21
C LEU A 7 -7.69 -4.59 -2.02
N VAL A 8 -7.45 -5.80 -1.54
CA VAL A 8 -8.48 -6.77 -1.19
C VAL A 8 -8.44 -7.00 0.32
N VAL A 9 -9.59 -6.82 0.95
CA VAL A 9 -9.78 -7.13 2.37
C VAL A 9 -10.88 -8.18 2.48
N LEU A 10 -10.57 -9.27 3.17
CA LEU A 10 -11.49 -10.35 3.43
C LEU A 10 -12.00 -10.27 4.87
N ARG A 11 -13.16 -10.89 5.13
CA ARG A 11 -13.71 -11.05 6.47
C ARG A 11 -12.89 -12.06 7.28
N ASP A 12 -12.42 -13.12 6.60
CA ASP A 12 -11.64 -14.22 7.16
C ASP A 12 -10.47 -14.61 6.24
N ALA A 13 -9.45 -15.26 6.82
CA ALA A 13 -8.26 -15.70 6.11
C ALA A 13 -8.54 -16.81 5.07
N ARG A 14 -7.90 -16.72 3.89
CA ARG A 14 -7.93 -17.75 2.85
C ARG A 14 -6.76 -17.58 1.86
N GLU A 15 -6.71 -18.47 0.88
CA GLU A 15 -5.83 -18.28 -0.27
C GLU A 15 -6.27 -17.05 -1.11
N PRO A 16 -5.32 -16.17 -1.48
CA PRO A 16 -5.57 -15.04 -2.36
C PRO A 16 -6.02 -15.47 -3.76
N VAL A 17 -6.73 -14.57 -4.46
CA VAL A 17 -7.14 -14.75 -5.86
C VAL A 17 -6.54 -13.62 -6.69
N GLY A 18 -6.11 -13.96 -7.91
CA GLY A 18 -5.36 -13.06 -8.79
C GLY A 18 -3.85 -13.14 -8.57
N GLU A 19 -3.10 -12.29 -9.27
CA GLU A 19 -1.66 -12.16 -9.08
C GLU A 19 -1.42 -11.28 -7.85
N VAL A 20 -1.01 -11.88 -6.73
CA VAL A 20 -0.67 -11.15 -5.52
C VAL A 20 0.64 -10.39 -5.70
N VAL A 21 0.59 -9.07 -5.56
CA VAL A 21 1.75 -8.19 -5.66
C VAL A 21 2.34 -7.93 -4.28
N HIS A 22 1.47 -7.64 -3.31
CA HIS A 22 1.86 -7.39 -1.93
C HIS A 22 0.88 -8.08 -0.99
N GLN A 23 1.39 -8.63 0.10
CA GLN A 23 0.56 -9.32 1.08
C GLN A 23 1.09 -9.06 2.48
N VAL A 24 0.17 -8.76 3.40
CA VAL A 24 0.48 -8.65 4.83
C VAL A 24 -0.11 -9.80 5.62
N SER A 25 -1.25 -10.33 5.18
CA SER A 25 -1.90 -11.50 5.79
C SER A 25 -2.69 -12.30 4.75
N ALA A 26 -3.21 -13.46 5.11
CA ALA A 26 -4.16 -14.22 4.28
C ALA A 26 -5.53 -13.51 4.13
N ARG A 27 -5.73 -12.37 4.81
CA ARG A 27 -6.97 -11.58 4.80
C ARG A 27 -6.82 -10.25 4.08
N VAL A 28 -5.61 -9.65 4.09
CA VAL A 28 -5.32 -8.35 3.50
C VAL A 28 -4.13 -8.46 2.54
N PHE A 29 -4.39 -8.14 1.28
CA PHE A 29 -3.41 -8.20 0.21
C PHE A 29 -3.75 -7.23 -0.92
N VAL A 30 -2.77 -6.96 -1.78
CA VAL A 30 -2.90 -6.24 -3.04
C VAL A 30 -2.71 -7.25 -4.15
N ALA A 31 -3.66 -7.29 -5.08
CA ALA A 31 -3.58 -8.16 -6.25
C ALA A 31 -3.83 -7.38 -7.53
N ARG A 32 -3.19 -7.81 -8.62
CA ARG A 32 -3.65 -7.47 -9.97
C ARG A 32 -4.81 -8.37 -10.32
N LEU A 33 -5.93 -7.74 -10.67
CA LEU A 33 -7.17 -8.42 -10.98
C LEU A 33 -7.47 -8.25 -12.45
N ASP A 34 -7.55 -9.37 -13.18
CA ASP A 34 -8.25 -9.38 -14.45
C ASP A 34 -9.77 -9.32 -14.23
N GLU A 35 -10.53 -9.15 -15.31
CA GLU A 35 -11.99 -9.03 -15.25
C GLU A 35 -12.65 -10.22 -14.55
N GLY A 36 -12.13 -11.44 -14.74
CA GLY A 36 -12.65 -12.65 -14.11
C GLY A 36 -12.34 -12.73 -12.62
N ALA A 37 -11.13 -12.38 -12.20
CA ALA A 37 -10.74 -12.34 -10.80
C ALA A 37 -11.51 -11.26 -10.02
N TYR A 38 -11.73 -10.10 -10.64
CA TYR A 38 -12.56 -9.04 -10.06
C TYR A 38 -14.01 -9.50 -9.90
N ASP A 39 -14.61 -10.11 -10.92
CA ASP A 39 -15.98 -10.62 -10.87
C ASP A 39 -16.16 -11.69 -9.79
N LEU A 40 -15.21 -12.64 -9.71
CA LEU A 40 -15.21 -13.69 -8.67
C LEU A 40 -15.15 -13.11 -7.26
N LEU A 41 -14.26 -12.14 -7.02
CA LEU A 41 -14.13 -11.51 -5.71
C LEU A 41 -15.34 -10.62 -5.38
N SER A 42 -15.89 -9.89 -6.36
CA SER A 42 -17.04 -9.01 -6.16
C SER A 42 -18.31 -9.77 -5.74
N HIS A 43 -18.43 -11.03 -6.14
CA HIS A 43 -19.54 -11.91 -5.77
C HIS A 43 -19.25 -12.79 -4.54
N ASP A 44 -18.03 -12.74 -3.99
CA ASP A 44 -17.67 -13.56 -2.83
C ASP A 44 -18.15 -12.89 -1.52
N PRO A 45 -19.05 -13.52 -0.74
CA PRO A 45 -19.58 -12.92 0.49
C PRO A 45 -18.52 -12.73 1.59
N ARG A 46 -17.35 -13.36 1.46
CA ARG A 46 -16.22 -13.22 2.38
C ARG A 46 -15.38 -12.00 2.06
N VAL A 47 -15.55 -11.37 0.92
CA VAL A 47 -14.88 -10.12 0.60
C VAL A 47 -15.56 -8.99 1.37
N ALA A 48 -14.77 -8.27 2.15
CA ALA A 48 -15.21 -7.05 2.82
C ALA A 48 -15.00 -5.83 1.94
N PHE A 49 -13.92 -5.80 1.14
CA PHE A 49 -13.59 -4.68 0.27
C PHE A 49 -12.69 -5.08 -0.90
N ILE A 50 -12.89 -4.42 -2.06
CA ILE A 50 -12.00 -4.42 -3.22
C ILE A 50 -11.90 -2.97 -3.72
N GLY A 51 -10.68 -2.47 -3.92
CA GLY A 51 -10.45 -1.18 -4.57
C GLY A 51 -9.28 -0.42 -3.98
N ASP A 52 -9.26 0.90 -4.15
CA ASP A 52 -8.15 1.72 -3.65
C ASP A 52 -8.33 2.17 -2.21
N GLN A 53 -9.55 2.56 -1.82
CA GLN A 53 -9.81 3.22 -0.54
C GLN A 53 -10.91 2.51 0.25
N PRO A 54 -10.55 1.67 1.25
CA PRO A 54 -11.53 0.99 2.07
C PRO A 54 -12.31 1.99 2.96
N PRO A 55 -13.60 1.72 3.22
CA PRO A 55 -14.37 2.38 4.25
C PRO A 55 -13.72 2.31 5.64
N ARG A 56 -14.00 3.30 6.50
CA ARG A 56 -13.34 3.46 7.81
C ARG A 56 -13.67 2.33 8.78
N ASP A 57 -14.89 1.81 8.74
CA ASP A 57 -15.34 0.67 9.53
C ASP A 57 -14.55 -0.61 9.22
N ILE A 58 -14.11 -0.78 7.96
CA ILE A 58 -13.22 -1.89 7.59
C ILE A 58 -11.83 -1.68 8.18
N ILE A 59 -11.28 -0.47 8.08
CA ILE A 59 -9.96 -0.13 8.63
C ILE A 59 -9.93 -0.28 10.15
N ASP A 60 -10.99 0.14 10.85
CA ASP A 60 -11.10 0.06 12.30
C ASP A 60 -11.20 -1.40 12.80
N GLY A 61 -11.57 -2.35 11.94
CA GLY A 61 -11.60 -3.79 12.23
C GLY A 61 -10.33 -4.57 11.87
N LEU A 62 -9.28 -3.89 11.40
CA LEU A 62 -7.99 -4.51 11.06
C LEU A 62 -7.08 -4.64 12.28
N GLU A 63 -6.24 -5.66 12.25
CA GLU A 63 -5.13 -5.79 13.21
C GLU A 63 -4.08 -4.70 12.94
N ASP A 64 -3.25 -4.36 13.95
CA ASP A 64 -2.28 -3.26 13.86
C ASP A 64 -1.38 -3.33 12.61
N GLN A 65 -0.90 -4.53 12.28
CA GLN A 65 -0.04 -4.76 11.12
C GLN A 65 -0.79 -4.59 9.78
N GLU A 66 -2.03 -5.06 9.70
CA GLU A 66 -2.89 -4.94 8.53
C GLU A 66 -3.28 -3.47 8.30
N ARG A 67 -3.62 -2.76 9.38
CA ARG A 67 -3.90 -1.34 9.36
C ARG A 67 -2.70 -0.53 8.87
N LEU A 68 -1.51 -0.80 9.39
CA LEU A 68 -0.28 -0.12 8.95
C LEU A 68 -0.01 -0.34 7.45
N PHE A 69 -0.27 -1.56 6.97
CA PHE A 69 -0.16 -1.86 5.55
C PHE A 69 -1.16 -1.06 4.70
N VAL A 70 -2.43 -1.01 5.11
CA VAL A 70 -3.47 -0.22 4.43
C VAL A 70 -3.15 1.28 4.46
N ASP A 71 -2.66 1.80 5.58
CA ASP A 71 -2.23 3.19 5.69
C ASP A 71 -1.10 3.51 4.69
N GLY A 72 -0.14 2.60 4.53
CA GLY A 72 0.91 2.69 3.51
C GLY A 72 0.38 2.68 2.09
N TRP A 73 -0.56 1.76 1.79
CA TRP A 73 -1.25 1.68 0.50
C TRP A 73 -1.98 2.99 0.15
N LEU A 74 -2.68 3.58 1.12
CA LEU A 74 -3.38 4.86 0.96
C LEU A 74 -2.40 6.04 0.81
N ALA A 75 -1.25 5.97 1.47
CA ALA A 75 -0.21 7.00 1.37
C ALA A 75 0.51 6.98 0.01
N ARG A 76 0.53 5.84 -0.72
CA ARG A 76 1.26 5.69 -2.00
C ARG A 76 0.86 6.72 -3.06
N GLY A 77 -0.43 7.08 -3.09
CA GLY A 77 -0.97 8.07 -4.05
C GLY A 77 -0.66 9.52 -3.67
N LYS A 78 -0.12 9.79 -2.47
CA LYS A 78 0.24 11.14 -2.05
C LYS A 78 1.63 11.45 -2.56
N GLN A 79 1.74 12.46 -3.42
CA GLN A 79 3.04 13.02 -3.78
C GLN A 79 3.72 13.58 -2.52
N THR A 80 4.77 12.91 -2.06
CA THR A 80 5.62 13.46 -1.01
C THR A 80 6.59 14.43 -1.66
N ARG A 81 6.38 15.74 -1.48
CA ARG A 81 7.39 16.73 -1.85
C ARG A 81 8.51 16.62 -0.83
N ARG A 82 9.65 16.08 -1.25
CA ARG A 82 10.82 16.01 -0.35
C ARG A 82 11.43 17.40 -0.25
N ILE A 83 11.86 17.78 0.95
CA ILE A 83 12.67 18.99 1.13
C ILE A 83 13.95 18.78 0.32
N GLY A 84 14.17 19.60 -0.72
CA GLY A 84 15.29 19.46 -1.66
C GLY A 84 14.95 18.83 -3.01
N GLU A 85 13.71 18.39 -3.23
CA GLU A 85 13.28 17.81 -4.51
C GLU A 85 13.33 18.85 -5.64
N GLY A 86 14.05 18.54 -6.72
CA GLY A 86 14.23 19.43 -7.87
C GLY A 86 15.16 20.63 -7.62
N LEU A 87 15.77 20.72 -6.43
CA LEU A 87 16.79 21.72 -6.13
C LEU A 87 18.19 21.19 -6.48
N SER A 88 19.07 22.10 -6.87
CA SER A 88 20.48 21.78 -7.06
C SER A 88 21.12 21.38 -5.72
N TRP A 89 22.16 20.56 -5.80
CA TRP A 89 22.89 20.05 -4.63
C TRP A 89 23.51 21.17 -3.77
N ASP A 90 23.70 22.37 -4.35
CA ASP A 90 24.23 23.58 -3.71
C ASP A 90 23.14 24.57 -3.25
N ALA A 91 21.87 24.16 -3.24
CA ALA A 91 20.78 25.04 -2.79
C ALA A 91 20.99 25.52 -1.33
N GLU A 92 20.82 26.83 -1.14
CA GLU A 92 21.03 27.49 0.14
C GLU A 92 20.16 26.86 1.26
N GLY A 93 20.77 26.55 2.40
CA GLY A 93 20.11 25.91 3.55
C GLY A 93 20.15 24.38 3.58
N MET A 94 20.78 23.73 2.60
CA MET A 94 21.00 22.27 2.59
C MET A 94 22.46 21.95 2.92
N THR A 95 22.75 21.64 4.17
CA THR A 95 24.08 21.12 4.55
C THR A 95 24.11 19.62 4.29
N PRO A 96 25.09 19.09 3.52
CA PRO A 96 25.28 17.65 3.38
C PRO A 96 25.47 17.00 4.76
N PRO A 97 25.06 15.73 4.95
CA PRO A 97 25.37 15.01 6.17
C PRO A 97 26.89 14.94 6.38
N ASP A 98 27.32 14.98 7.64
CA ASP A 98 28.73 14.86 8.01
C ASP A 98 29.36 13.61 7.38
N LEU A 99 30.60 13.75 6.88
CA LEU A 99 31.35 12.61 6.38
C LEU A 99 31.59 11.58 7.50
N PRO A 100 31.50 10.28 7.21
CA PRO A 100 31.84 9.26 8.19
C PRO A 100 33.27 9.47 8.67
N ARG A 101 33.46 9.53 10.00
CA ARG A 101 34.79 9.62 10.59
C ARG A 101 35.53 8.31 10.32
N HIS A 102 36.62 8.37 9.56
CA HIS A 102 37.52 7.23 9.47
C HIS A 102 38.18 6.99 10.84
N PRO A 103 38.14 5.78 11.40
CA PRO A 103 39.03 5.42 12.49
C PRO A 103 40.46 5.41 11.93
N GLY A 104 41.33 6.25 12.50
CA GLY A 104 42.77 6.24 12.24
C GLY A 104 43.49 5.09 12.93
#